data_AF-A0A926YTM3-F1
#
_entry.id   AF-A0A926YTM3-F1
#
_cell.length_a   1.000
_cell.length_b   1.000
_cell.length_c   1.000
_cell.angle_alpha   90.00
_cell.angle_beta   90.00
_cell.angle_gamma   90.00
#
_symmetry.space_group_name_H-M   'P 1'
#
loop_
_entity.id
_entity.type
_entity.pdbx_description
1 polymer ?
#
loop_
_entity_poly.entity_id
_entity_poly.type
_entity_poly.pdbx_seq_one_letter_code
_entity_poly.pdbx_strand_id
1 'polypeptide(L)'
;MSIREQIDRQRVKHIVSSYQLAGQDEVQFVPCLDALLHSYPLPLIELALVETLVDGWAAVPLVRGLAFLKQVHDKLKGWDAGSIASTITPAQFQQITGLDPSPIFGAPTAIARSS
;
A
#
# COMPACT_ATOMS: atom_id res chain seq x y z
N MET A 1 -21.19 -5.81 2.57
CA MET A 1 -19.89 -5.82 1.90
C MET A 1 -20.06 -6.37 0.50
N SER A 2 -19.51 -5.69 -0.49
CA SER A 2 -19.51 -6.14 -1.88
C SER A 2 -18.31 -7.05 -2.18
N ILE A 3 -18.40 -7.87 -3.24
CA ILE A 3 -17.28 -8.69 -3.72
C ILE A 3 -16.06 -7.80 -4.06
N ARG A 4 -16.31 -6.58 -4.55
CA ARG A 4 -15.25 -5.63 -4.87
C ARG A 4 -14.47 -5.18 -3.64
N GLU A 5 -15.17 -4.81 -2.57
CA GLU A 5 -14.54 -4.46 -1.29
C GLU A 5 -13.73 -5.62 -0.70
N GLN A 6 -14.20 -6.86 -0.87
CA GLN A 6 -13.44 -8.03 -0.44
C GLN A 6 -12.16 -8.22 -1.25
N ILE A 7 -12.22 -8.08 -2.58
CA ILE A 7 -11.04 -8.15 -3.45
C ILE A 7 -10.02 -7.09 -3.06
N ASP A 8 -10.47 -5.84 -2.88
CA ASP A 8 -9.58 -4.74 -2.53
C ASP A 8 -8.94 -4.96 -1.14
N ARG A 9 -9.69 -5.50 -0.17
CA ARG A 9 -9.10 -5.90 1.13
C ARG A 9 -8.08 -7.03 1.01
N GLN A 10 -8.28 -7.97 0.09
CA GLN A 10 -7.31 -9.05 -0.14
C GLN A 10 -6.00 -8.55 -0.74
N ARG A 11 -6.03 -7.49 -1.56
CA ARG A 11 -4.82 -6.85 -2.10
C ARG A 11 -3.93 -6.31 -0.99
N VAL A 12 -4.50 -5.58 -0.04
CA VAL A 12 -3.78 -5.08 1.15
C VAL A 12 -3.19 -6.24 1.97
N LYS A 13 -3.99 -7.27 2.24
CA LYS A 13 -3.52 -8.48 2.95
C LYS A 13 -2.39 -9.20 2.20
N HIS A 14 -2.45 -9.24 0.88
CA HIS A 14 -1.41 -9.82 0.05
C HIS A 14 -0.09 -9.08 0.23
N ILE A 15 -0.08 -7.74 0.15
CA ILE A 15 1.13 -6.94 0.38
C ILE A 15 1.72 -7.20 1.78
N VAL A 16 0.87 -7.18 2.81
CA VAL A 16 1.29 -7.41 4.21
C VAL A 16 1.91 -8.79 4.40
N SER A 17 1.31 -9.83 3.81
CA SER A 17 1.77 -11.22 3.94
C SER A 17 3.02 -11.51 3.11
N SER A 18 3.09 -11.04 1.86
CA SER A 18 4.24 -11.21 0.96
C SER A 18 5.53 -10.71 1.57
N TYR A 19 5.46 -9.62 2.34
CA TYR A 19 6.61 -9.02 3.00
C TYR A 19 6.68 -9.31 4.49
N GLN A 20 5.78 -10.12 5.06
CA GLN A 20 5.70 -10.41 6.51
C GLN A 20 5.72 -9.12 7.38
N LEU A 21 4.97 -8.09 6.97
CA LEU A 21 5.03 -6.76 7.57
C LEU A 21 4.50 -6.74 9.01
N ALA A 22 3.63 -7.69 9.37
CA ALA A 22 3.15 -7.83 10.75
C ALA A 22 4.26 -8.18 11.75
N GLY A 23 5.34 -8.82 11.29
CA GLY A 23 6.44 -9.25 12.16
C GLY A 23 5.95 -10.16 13.28
N GLN A 24 6.37 -9.89 14.52
CA GLN A 24 5.95 -10.63 15.72
C GLN A 24 4.72 -10.02 16.40
N ASP A 25 4.25 -8.86 15.93
CA ASP A 25 3.19 -8.07 16.57
C ASP A 25 1.82 -8.32 15.93
N GLU A 26 1.58 -9.49 15.34
CA GLU A 26 0.39 -9.76 14.52
C GLU A 26 -0.93 -9.46 15.27
N VAL A 27 -0.97 -9.78 16.57
CA VAL A 27 -2.12 -9.56 17.44
C VAL A 27 -2.52 -8.09 17.53
N GLN A 28 -1.54 -7.18 17.59
CA GLN A 28 -1.78 -5.73 17.64
C GLN A 28 -1.81 -5.10 16.25
N PHE A 29 -1.07 -5.66 15.30
CA PHE A 29 -0.97 -5.17 13.93
C PHE A 29 -2.31 -5.25 13.20
N VAL A 30 -3.01 -6.39 13.31
CA VAL A 30 -4.27 -6.61 12.58
C VAL A 30 -5.34 -5.58 12.95
N PRO A 31 -5.64 -5.33 14.24
CA PRO A 31 -6.59 -4.26 14.62
C PRO A 31 -6.17 -2.86 14.15
N CYS A 32 -4.87 -2.54 14.19
CA CYS A 32 -4.38 -1.25 13.70
C CYS A 32 -4.52 -1.12 12.18
N LEU A 33 -4.21 -2.17 11.42
CA LEU A 33 -4.41 -2.20 9.98
C LEU A 33 -5.91 -2.08 9.65
N ASP A 34 -6.78 -2.80 10.37
CA ASP A 34 -8.22 -2.69 10.18
C ASP A 34 -8.70 -1.26 10.45
N ALA A 35 -8.19 -0.58 11.48
CA ALA A 35 -8.53 0.83 11.71
C ALA A 35 -8.15 1.72 10.52
N LEU A 36 -6.98 1.50 9.89
CA LEU A 36 -6.59 2.22 8.68
C LEU A 36 -7.51 1.89 7.49
N LEU A 37 -7.86 0.62 7.29
CA LEU A 37 -8.76 0.14 6.25
C LEU A 37 -10.18 0.76 6.34
N HIS A 38 -10.60 1.18 7.53
CA HIS A 38 -11.87 1.90 7.72
C HIS A 38 -11.73 3.43 7.58
N SER A 39 -10.52 3.96 7.70
CA SER A 39 -10.26 5.41 7.74
C SER A 39 -9.83 5.98 6.39
N TYR A 40 -9.20 5.18 5.52
CA TYR A 40 -8.63 5.64 4.26
C TYR A 40 -9.07 4.77 3.07
N PRO A 41 -9.08 5.35 1.85
CA PRO A 41 -9.30 4.57 0.63
C PRO A 41 -8.25 3.47 0.47
N LEU A 42 -8.68 2.26 0.10
CA LEU A 42 -7.79 1.10 -0.03
C LEU A 42 -6.62 1.32 -1.02
N PRO A 43 -6.83 1.93 -2.21
CA PRO A 43 -5.71 2.23 -3.10
C PRO A 43 -4.64 3.12 -2.46
N LEU A 44 -5.04 4.04 -1.60
CA LEU A 44 -4.11 4.92 -0.88
C LEU A 44 -3.32 4.15 0.18
N ILE A 45 -3.95 3.21 0.87
CA ILE A 45 -3.29 2.32 1.83
C ILE A 45 -2.29 1.40 1.10
N GLU A 46 -2.67 0.81 -0.03
CA GLU A 46 -1.77 0.00 -0.86
C GLU A 46 -0.51 0.78 -1.24
N LEU A 47 -0.68 2.03 -1.71
CA LEU A 47 0.43 2.89 -2.06
C LEU A 47 1.31 3.24 -0.86
N ALA A 48 0.71 3.61 0.28
CA ALA A 48 1.44 3.95 1.49
C ALA A 48 2.25 2.77 2.04
N LEU A 49 1.71 1.55 1.97
CA LEU A 49 2.43 0.32 2.33
C LEU A 49 3.68 0.14 1.45
N VAL A 50 3.52 0.29 0.14
CA VAL A 50 4.62 0.10 -0.82
C VAL A 50 5.68 1.18 -0.69
N GLU A 51 5.28 2.45 -0.57
CA GLU A 51 6.20 3.56 -0.32
C GLU A 51 7.01 3.35 0.97
N THR A 52 6.33 2.97 2.06
CA THR A 52 7.01 2.71 3.35
C THR A 52 7.97 1.53 3.24
N LEU A 53 7.58 0.49 2.51
CA LEU A 53 8.43 -0.67 2.27
C LEU A 53 9.71 -0.30 1.50
N VAL A 54 9.58 0.48 0.42
CA VAL A 54 10.71 0.90 -0.41
C VAL A 54 11.64 1.84 0.34
N ASP A 55 11.09 2.80 1.09
CA ASP A 55 11.88 3.67 1.97
C ASP A 55 12.67 2.87 3.02
N GLY A 56 12.09 1.78 3.50
CA GLY A 56 12.68 0.90 4.51
C GLY A 56 13.69 -0.12 3.98
N TRP A 57 13.79 -0.35 2.67
CA TRP A 57 14.65 -1.40 2.10
C TRP A 57 16.15 -1.19 2.35
N ALA A 58 16.59 0.06 2.50
CA ALA A 58 17.99 0.36 2.81
C ALA A 58 18.34 0.08 4.29
N ALA A 59 17.34 -0.06 5.17
CA ALA A 59 17.54 -0.35 6.58
C ALA A 59 17.56 -1.86 6.85
N VAL A 60 18.58 -2.32 7.58
CA VAL A 60 18.73 -3.72 8.00
C VAL A 60 18.77 -3.80 9.53
N PRO A 61 17.84 -4.51 10.18
CA PRO A 61 16.71 -5.25 9.59
C PRO A 61 15.58 -4.32 9.11
N LEU A 62 14.80 -4.79 8.14
CA LEU A 62 13.59 -4.12 7.67
C LEU A 62 12.63 -3.86 8.84
N VAL A 63 12.09 -2.64 8.93
CA VAL A 63 11.09 -2.27 9.96
C VAL A 63 9.81 -3.05 9.73
N ARG A 64 9.25 -3.62 10.81
CA ARG A 64 8.04 -4.45 10.81
C ARG A 64 7.15 -4.09 11.99
N GLY A 65 5.98 -4.71 12.07
CA GLY A 65 5.04 -4.57 13.18
C GLY A 65 4.44 -3.17 13.28
N LEU A 66 4.15 -2.75 14.50
CA LEU A 66 3.49 -1.46 14.74
C LEU A 66 4.34 -0.26 14.31
N ALA A 67 5.67 -0.38 14.36
CA ALA A 67 6.57 0.68 13.89
C ALA A 67 6.40 0.94 12.40
N PHE A 68 6.21 -0.12 11.61
CA PHE A 68 5.94 -0.02 10.18
C PHE A 68 4.56 0.64 9.93
N LEU A 69 3.51 0.18 10.61
CA LEU A 69 2.17 0.80 10.46
C LEU A 69 2.14 2.27 10.88
N LYS A 70 2.95 2.66 11.86
CA LYS A 70 3.09 4.06 12.25
C LYS A 70 3.60 4.89 11.07
N GLN A 71 4.65 4.44 10.38
CA GLN A 71 5.19 5.13 9.21
C GLN A 71 4.18 5.20 8.05
N VAL A 72 3.43 4.11 7.82
CA VAL A 72 2.34 4.07 6.84
C VAL A 72 1.28 5.12 7.18
N HIS A 73 0.85 5.18 8.44
CA HIS A 73 -0.15 6.15 8.89
C HIS A 73 0.36 7.60 8.79
N ASP A 74 1.63 7.85 9.12
CA ASP A 74 2.24 9.17 9.00
C ASP A 74 2.26 9.64 7.53
N LYS A 75 2.56 8.74 6.57
CA LYS A 75 2.43 9.03 5.14
C LYS A 75 0.99 9.34 4.72
N LEU A 76 0.03 8.52 5.15
CA LEU A 76 -1.39 8.73 4.85
C LEU A 76 -1.88 10.10 5.35
N LYS A 77 -1.52 10.49 6.57
CA LYS A 77 -1.82 11.82 7.11
C LYS A 77 -1.18 12.95 6.30
N GLY A 78 0.07 12.77 5.88
CA GLY A 78 0.77 13.74 5.04
C GLY A 78 0.07 13.97 3.69
N TRP A 79 -0.49 12.91 3.11
CA TRP A 79 -1.23 12.98 1.85
C TRP A 79 -2.66 13.53 2.01
N ASP A 80 -3.30 13.35 3.15
CA ASP A 80 -4.60 13.96 3.44
C ASP A 80 -4.49 15.50 3.55
N ALA A 81 -3.32 16.01 3.96
CA ALA A 81 -3.04 17.42 4.12
C ALA A 81 -2.51 18.15 2.86
N GLY A 82 -2.31 17.45 1.73
CA GLY A 82 -1.65 18.04 0.55
C GLY A 82 -1.68 17.16 -0.72
N SER A 83 -0.74 17.39 -1.65
CA SER A 83 -0.63 16.55 -2.85
C SER A 83 0.08 15.23 -2.54
N ILE A 84 -0.39 14.13 -3.13
CA ILE A 84 0.30 12.84 -3.06
C ILE A 84 1.61 12.94 -3.84
N ALA A 85 2.72 13.10 -3.13
CA ALA A 85 4.07 13.00 -3.69
C ALA A 85 4.55 11.53 -3.59
N SER A 86 4.05 10.68 -4.48
CA SER A 86 4.51 9.31 -4.60
C SER A 86 5.79 9.24 -5.44
N THR A 87 6.76 8.47 -4.99
CA THR A 87 8.01 8.17 -5.70
C THR A 87 7.91 6.89 -6.54
N ILE A 88 6.85 6.10 -6.32
CA ILE A 88 6.62 4.81 -6.97
C ILE A 88 5.85 4.98 -8.27
N THR A 89 6.44 4.50 -9.37
CA THR A 89 5.77 4.39 -10.67
C THR A 89 4.81 3.19 -10.70
N PRO A 90 3.81 3.17 -11.61
CA PRO A 90 2.91 2.01 -11.76
C PRO A 90 3.66 0.71 -12.02
N ALA A 91 4.73 0.76 -12.83
CA ALA A 91 5.56 -0.41 -13.14
C ALA A 91 6.30 -0.92 -11.90
N GLN A 92 6.87 -0.02 -11.09
CA GLN A 92 7.52 -0.40 -9.83
C GLN A 92 6.51 -0.99 -8.85
N PHE A 93 5.32 -0.39 -8.71
CA PHE A 93 4.28 -0.96 -7.86
C PHE A 93 3.94 -2.40 -8.26
N GLN A 94 3.76 -2.67 -9.55
CA GLN A 94 3.49 -4.01 -10.05
C GLN A 94 4.66 -4.97 -9.81
N GLN A 95 5.91 -4.52 -10.02
CA GLN A 95 7.10 -5.33 -9.79
C GLN A 95 7.28 -5.71 -8.32
N ILE A 96 6.92 -4.80 -7.41
CA ILE A 96 7.01 -5.01 -5.96
C ILE A 96 5.89 -5.95 -5.50
N THR A 97 4.64 -5.62 -5.84
CA THR A 97 3.47 -6.27 -5.23
C THR A 97 2.93 -7.46 -6.04
N GLY A 98 3.27 -7.56 -7.32
CA GLY A 98 2.62 -8.48 -8.26
C GLY A 98 1.18 -8.11 -8.61
N LEU A 99 0.67 -6.98 -8.11
CA LEU A 99 -0.72 -6.55 -8.28
C LEU A 99 -0.87 -5.54 -9.43
N ASP A 100 -2.05 -5.52 -10.05
CA ASP A 100 -2.41 -4.52 -11.05
C ASP A 100 -2.39 -3.10 -10.41
N PRO A 101 -1.64 -2.13 -10.98
CA PRO A 101 -1.51 -0.77 -10.44
C PRO A 101 -2.69 0.15 -10.79
N SER A 102 -3.57 -0.27 -11.71
CA SER A 102 -4.67 0.57 -12.22
C SER A 102 -5.59 1.18 -11.14
N PRO A 103 -5.90 0.51 -10.00
CA PRO A 103 -6.71 1.11 -8.93
C PRO A 103 -6.08 2.33 -8.25
N ILE A 104 -4.75 2.47 -8.33
CA ILE A 104 -3.99 3.55 -7.70
C ILE A 104 -3.66 4.65 -8.71
N PHE A 105 -3.21 4.25 -9.90
CA PHE A 105 -2.64 5.17 -10.89
C PHE A 105 -3.55 5.43 -12.11
N GLY A 106 -4.70 4.75 -12.18
CA GLY A 106 -5.57 4.74 -13.36
C GLY A 106 -5.07 3.77 -14.44
N ALA A 107 -5.92 3.51 -15.43
CA ALA A 107 -5.53 2.68 -16.58
C ALA A 107 -4.43 3.39 -17.39
N PRO A 108 -3.39 2.67 -17.86
CA PRO A 108 -2.43 3.25 -18.78
C PRO A 108 -3.21 3.71 -20.01
N THR A 109 -3.15 5.02 -20.31
CA THR A 109 -3.80 5.57 -21.48
C THR A 109 -3.18 4.90 -22.70
N ALA A 110 -3.90 3.95 -23.30
CA ALA A 110 -3.48 3.34 -24.55
C ALA A 110 -3.43 4.46 -25.58
N ILE A 111 -2.22 4.92 -25.91
CA ILE A 111 -1.98 5.86 -26.99
C ILE A 111 -2.44 5.12 -28.25
N ALA A 112 -3.65 5.45 -28.71
CA ALA A 112 -4.17 4.94 -29.97
C ALA A 112 -3.19 5.40 -31.06
N ARG A 113 -2.38 4.45 -31.56
CA ARG A 113 -1.62 4.65 -32.78
C ARG A 113 -2.63 4.73 -33.92
N SER A 114 -3.07 5.94 -34.23
CA SER A 114 -3.67 6.28 -35.52
C SER A 114 -2.66 5.92 -36.60
N SER A 115 -2.96 4.88 -37.36
CA SER A 115 -2.33 4.58 -38.64
C SER A 115 -3.04 5.35 -39.75
#